data_AF-A0A920P467-F1
#
_entry.id   AF-A0A920P467-F1
#
_cell.length_a   1.000
_cell.length_b   1.000
_cell.length_c   1.000
_cell.angle_alpha   90.00
_cell.angle_beta   90.00
_cell.angle_gamma   90.00
#
_symmetry.space_group_name_H-M   'P 1'
#
loop_
_entity.id
_entity.type
_entity.pdbx_description
1 polymer ?
#
loop_
_entity_poly.entity_id
_entity_poly.type
_entity_poly.pdbx_seq_one_letter_code
_entity_poly.pdbx_strand_id
1 'polypeptide(L)' 'MPELPEAETIVRGLRTTIVGESIRPVEVFHLDILRQTKLIFSKRVRLRRINGLSVEVKTYF' A
#
# COMPACT_ATOMS: atom_id res chain seq x y z
N MET A 1 11.71 11.39 -0.37
CA MET A 1 10.37 10.96 0.06
C MET A 1 9.40 12.01 -0.48
N PRO A 2 8.29 11.64 -1.13
CA PRO A 2 7.31 12.63 -1.54
C PRO A 2 6.86 13.46 -0.35
N GLU A 3 6.63 14.75 -0.58
CA GLU A 3 6.15 15.65 0.48
C GLU A 3 4.70 15.32 0.83
N LEU A 4 4.23 15.80 1.99
CA LEU A 4 2.87 15.53 2.46
C LEU A 4 1.78 15.87 1.42
N PRO A 5 1.83 17.02 0.72
CA PRO A 5 0.83 17.34 -0.31
C PRO A 5 0.82 16.34 -1.48
N GLU A 6 1.99 15.81 -1.85
CA GLU A 6 2.14 14.84 -2.93
C GLU A 6 1.55 13.49 -2.53
N ALA A 7 1.85 13.03 -1.31
CA ALA A 7 1.30 11.79 -0.76
C ALA A 7 -0.23 11.85 -0.65
N GLU A 8 -0.78 12.98 -0.21
CA GLU A 8 -2.23 13.20 -0.16
C GLU A 8 -2.88 13.17 -1.54
N THR A 9 -2.23 13.77 -2.53
CA THR A 9 -2.70 13.76 -3.92
C THR A 9 -2.79 12.32 -4.45
N ILE A 10 -1.76 11.51 -4.19
CA ILE A 10 -1.73 10.08 -4.58
C ILE A 10 -2.87 9.32 -3.86
N VAL A 11 -3.03 9.49 -2.55
CA VAL A 11 -4.08 8.79 -1.80
C VAL A 11 -5.48 9.16 -2.31
N ARG A 12 -5.75 10.45 -2.59
CA ARG A 12 -7.03 10.88 -3.16
C ARG A 12 -7.30 10.23 -4.52
N GLY A 13 -6.30 10.20 -5.41
CA GLY A 13 -6.45 9.58 -6.73
C GLY A 13 -6.68 8.07 -6.67
N LEU A 14 -5.98 7.36 -5.78
CA LEU A 14 -6.12 5.91 -5.65
C LEU A 14 -7.44 5.51 -4.99
N ARG A 15 -7.90 6.27 -4.00
CA ARG A 15 -9.09 5.91 -3.20
C ARG A 15 -10.33 5.64 -4.07
N THR A 16 -10.54 6.43 -5.11
CA THR A 16 -11.69 6.28 -6.03
C THR A 16 -11.62 5.04 -6.91
N THR A 17 -10.42 4.48 -7.10
CA THR A 17 -10.17 3.43 -8.09
C THR A 17 -10.04 2.05 -7.46
N ILE A 18 -9.49 1.96 -6.24
CA ILE A 18 -9.10 0.65 -5.66
C ILE A 18 -9.80 0.31 -4.34
N VAL A 19 -10.46 1.26 -3.67
CA VAL A 19 -11.21 0.92 -2.44
C VAL A 19 -12.41 0.07 -2.80
N GLY A 20 -12.59 -1.03 -2.08
CA GLY A 20 -13.61 -2.03 -2.35
C GLY A 20 -13.14 -3.16 -3.27
N GLU A 21 -12.01 -3.02 -3.96
CA GLU A 21 -11.42 -4.08 -4.76
C GLU A 21 -10.68 -5.12 -3.92
N SER A 22 -10.53 -6.33 -4.47
CA SER A 22 -9.76 -7.41 -3.86
C SER A 22 -8.42 -7.62 -4.58
N ILE A 23 -7.35 -7.80 -3.81
CA ILE A 23 -6.00 -8.05 -4.34
C ILE A 23 -5.94 -9.46 -4.94
N ARG A 24 -5.68 -9.59 -6.25
CA ARG A 24 -5.68 -10.88 -6.97
C ARG A 24 -4.27 -11.47 -7.12
N PRO A 25 -3.46 -11.17 -8.15
CA PRO A 25 -2.05 -11.56 -8.12
C PRO A 25 -1.22 -10.55 -7.32
N VAL A 26 -0.15 -11.03 -6.69
CA VAL A 26 0.84 -10.21 -5.99
C VAL A 26 2.20 -10.62 -6.54
N GLU A 27 2.81 -9.70 -7.28
CA GLU A 27 4.16 -9.87 -7.82
C GLU A 27 5.12 -8.93 -7.09
N VAL A 28 6.28 -9.47 -6.72
CA VAL A 28 7.31 -8.74 -5.98
C VAL A 28 8.62 -8.95 -6.74
N PHE A 29 9.11 -7.87 -7.33
CA PHE A 29 10.34 -7.82 -8.13
C PHE A 29 11.56 -7.44 -7.31
N HIS A 30 11.38 -6.59 -6.29
CA HIS A 30 12.42 -6.15 -5.37
C HIS A 30 12.09 -6.65 -3.96
N LEU A 31 12.89 -7.56 -3.41
CA LEU A 31 12.61 -8.18 -2.10
C LEU A 31 13.01 -7.28 -0.93
N ASP A 32 13.97 -6.39 -1.15
CA ASP A 32 14.57 -5.46 -0.19
C ASP A 32 13.62 -4.36 0.29
N ILE A 33 12.54 -4.08 -0.45
CA ILE A 33 11.51 -3.12 -0.04
C ILE A 33 10.55 -3.70 1.01
N LEU A 34 10.50 -5.03 1.17
CA LEU A 34 9.60 -5.68 2.10
C LEU A 34 10.24 -5.78 3.49
N ARG A 35 9.47 -5.45 4.53
CA ARG A 35 9.86 -5.66 5.94
C ARG A 35 9.75 -7.11 6.42
N GLN A 36 9.34 -8.02 5.54
CA GLN A 36 9.11 -9.44 5.81
C GLN A 36 9.31 -10.24 4.52
N THR A 37 9.40 -11.57 4.61
CA THR A 37 9.59 -12.40 3.42
C THR A 37 8.43 -12.29 2.43
N LYS A 38 8.73 -12.45 1.13
CA LYS A 38 7.71 -12.45 0.06
C LYS A 38 6.57 -13.42 0.34
N LEU A 39 6.88 -14.63 0.82
CA LEU A 39 5.86 -15.64 1.12
C LEU A 39 4.88 -15.17 2.19
N ILE A 40 5.38 -14.58 3.29
CA ILE A 40 4.55 -14.05 4.37
C ILE A 40 3.73 -12.86 3.88
N PHE A 41 4.34 -11.95 3.11
CA PHE A 41 3.65 -10.80 2.53
C PHE A 41 2.52 -11.20 1.59
N SER A 42 2.82 -12.01 0.58
CA SER A 42 1.83 -12.46 -0.41
C SER A 42 0.67 -13.20 0.26
N LYS A 43 0.95 -14.09 1.24
CA LYS A 43 -0.11 -14.80 1.97
C LYS A 43 -1.00 -13.85 2.77
N ARG A 44 -0.46 -12.76 3.32
CA ARG A 44 -1.22 -11.81 4.14
C ARG A 44 -2.16 -10.95 3.30
N VAL A 45 -1.71 -10.48 2.14
CA VAL A 45 -2.45 -9.48 1.34
C VAL A 45 -3.29 -10.09 0.22
N ARG A 46 -2.94 -11.28 -0.29
CA ARG A 46 -3.68 -11.94 -1.36
C ARG A 46 -5.15 -12.20 -0.96
N LEU A 47 -6.07 -11.93 -1.88
CA LEU A 47 -7.53 -12.02 -1.75
C LEU A 47 -8.13 -11.11 -0.66
N ARG A 48 -7.36 -10.21 -0.05
CA ARG A 48 -7.90 -9.23 0.89
C ARG A 48 -8.53 -8.07 0.12
N ARG A 49 -9.63 -7.57 0.67
CA ARG A 49 -10.31 -6.35 0.20
C ARG A 49 -9.60 -5.11 0.73
N ILE A 50 -9.44 -4.10 -0.12
CA ILE A 50 -8.92 -2.80 0.27
C ILE A 50 -10.06 -1.99 0.90
N ASN A 51 -9.98 -1.74 2.20
CA ASN A 51 -11.03 -1.03 2.94
C ASN A 51 -10.83 0.49 2.96
N GLY A 52 -9.62 0.97 2.71
CA GLY A 52 -9.30 2.38 2.75
C GLY A 52 -7.80 2.64 2.55
N LEU A 53 -7.47 3.92 2.33
CA LEU A 53 -6.11 4.44 2.27
C LEU A 53 -6.00 5.68 3.15
N SER A 54 -4.84 5.86 3.77
CA SER A 54 -4.48 7.02 4.60
C SER A 54 -3.01 7.34 4.44
N VAL A 55 -2.65 8.61 4.57
CA VAL A 55 -1.26 9.05 4.73
C VAL A 55 -0.97 9.11 6.22
N GLU A 56 0.15 8.53 6.64
CA GLU A 56 0.65 8.67 8.01
C GLU A 56 1.87 9.59 8.01
N VAL A 57 1.77 10.70 8.76
CA VAL A 57 2.88 11.62 8.96
C VAL A 57 3.76 11.05 10.06
N LYS A 58 4.97 10.64 9.70
CA LYS A 58 5.99 10.27 10.69
C LYS A 58 6.71 11.53 11.14
N THR A 59 6.23 12.10 12.25
CA THR A 59 6.95 13.16 12.95
C THR A 59 8.10 12.52 13.72
N TYR A 60 9.33 12.79 13.29
CA TYR A 60 10.52 12.46 14.08
C TYR A 60 10.76 13.65 15.01
N PHE A 61 10.49 13.48 16.30
CA PHE A 61 10.95 14.40 17.35
C PHE A 61 12.35 13.97 17.83
#